data_AF-A0AAU7CMR7-F1
#
_entry.id   AF-A0AAU7CMR7-F1
#
_cell.length_a   1.000
_cell.length_b   1.000
_cell.length_c   1.000
_cell.angle_alpha   90.00
_cell.angle_beta   90.00
_cell.angle_gamma   90.00
#
_symmetry.space_group_name_H-M   'P 1'
#
loop_
_entity.id
_entity.type
_entity.pdbx_description
1 polymer ?
#
loop_
_entity_poly.entity_id
_entity_poly.type
_entity_poly.pdbx_seq_one_letter_code
_entity_poly.pdbx_strand_id
1 'polypeptide(L)'
;MPWKRRGNTIYYYRSVRVGSRVRSVYKGGGEIGELFAEISEFNRTTRRKLREADLHDVEHFQEEQRELGFDSFHRRVENLARAALEAAGYRRHKRSEWRKRRMPRSKATTTAPAVASSSASAGEQKGGQDFSLAVAASTAATEETRNRQTLTDFVTMPEDEFQQRLGLAKEGDLETLDWMYRAFLTDPVGKLAEIYGASAAKQTERILVYRIAGDDQVARTSLLAQVERMRMDLSGPEPSALERVLAGRVALSWLSLHALELQFEREKNTLGPALAETMERRIVRTTRQFNEACKTLAVVRRLAVPAIRMFVAERQVNVLGRPRSSLPGNTSVGSNRTTENG
;
A
#
# COMPACT_ATOMS: atom_id res chain seq x y z
N MET A 1 -25.64 -50.13 -3.02
CA MET A 1 -25.67 -50.48 -1.59
C MET A 1 -24.52 -51.44 -1.28
N PRO A 2 -23.82 -51.32 -0.14
CA PRO A 2 -22.63 -52.12 0.18
C PRO A 2 -22.97 -53.57 0.59
N TRP A 3 -24.21 -53.84 0.99
CA TRP A 3 -24.70 -55.16 1.32
C TRP A 3 -25.19 -55.93 0.09
N LYS A 4 -24.83 -57.21 -0.03
CA LYS A 4 -25.34 -58.13 -1.06
C LYS A 4 -25.82 -59.42 -0.39
N ARG A 5 -27.05 -59.83 -0.71
CA ARG A 5 -27.65 -61.09 -0.24
C ARG A 5 -27.38 -62.20 -1.25
N ARG A 6 -26.94 -63.37 -0.78
CA ARG A 6 -26.89 -64.61 -1.58
C ARG A 6 -27.46 -65.75 -0.73
N GLY A 7 -28.64 -66.26 -1.10
CA GLY A 7 -29.37 -67.23 -0.29
C GLY A 7 -29.76 -66.65 1.08
N ASN A 8 -29.44 -67.38 2.15
CA ASN A 8 -29.71 -66.96 3.53
C ASN A 8 -28.60 -66.08 4.15
N THR A 9 -27.50 -65.84 3.43
CA THR A 9 -26.34 -65.09 3.95
C THR A 9 -26.24 -63.70 3.30
N ILE A 10 -25.94 -62.69 4.12
CA ILE A 10 -25.71 -61.32 3.67
C ILE A 10 -24.21 -61.02 3.79
N TYR A 11 -23.65 -60.40 2.76
CA TYR A 11 -22.23 -60.08 2.64
C TYR A 11 -22.02 -58.58 2.48
N TYR A 12 -21.10 -58.03 3.26
CA TYR A 12 -20.67 -56.63 3.19
C TYR A 12 -19.52 -56.48 2.20
N TYR A 13 -19.68 -55.53 1.27
CA TYR A 13 -18.68 -55.13 0.30
C TYR A 13 -18.37 -53.64 0.45
N ARG A 14 -17.09 -53.28 0.40
CA ARG A 14 -16.63 -51.89 0.36
C ARG A 14 -16.18 -51.51 -1.04
N SER A 15 -16.64 -50.37 -1.54
CA SER A 15 -16.11 -49.78 -2.76
C SER A 15 -14.74 -49.15 -2.47
N VAL A 16 -13.70 -49.62 -3.18
CA VAL A 16 -12.34 -49.09 -3.09
C VAL A 16 -11.90 -48.68 -4.50
N ARG A 17 -11.30 -47.51 -4.63
CA ARG A 17 -10.72 -47.03 -5.89
C ARG A 17 -9.32 -47.62 -6.04
N VAL A 18 -9.08 -48.39 -7.10
CA VAL A 18 -7.79 -49.00 -7.43
C VAL A 18 -7.39 -48.47 -8.81
N GLY A 19 -6.44 -47.53 -8.84
CA GLY A 19 -6.12 -46.76 -10.03
C GLY A 19 -7.35 -45.99 -10.55
N SER A 20 -7.68 -46.16 -11.83
CA SER A 20 -8.82 -45.49 -12.47
C SER A 20 -10.17 -46.16 -12.24
N ARG A 21 -10.23 -47.39 -11.69
CA ARG A 21 -11.47 -48.18 -11.56
C ARG A 21 -11.91 -48.33 -10.10
N VAL A 22 -13.22 -48.34 -9.86
CA VAL A 22 -13.80 -48.67 -8.55
C VAL A 22 -14.10 -50.16 -8.52
N ARG A 23 -13.58 -50.88 -7.51
CA ARG A 23 -13.84 -52.31 -7.29
C ARG A 23 -14.57 -52.53 -5.97
N SER A 24 -15.48 -53.50 -5.94
CA SER A 24 -16.12 -53.97 -4.71
C SER A 24 -15.25 -55.02 -4.04
N VAL A 25 -14.72 -54.71 -2.87
CA VAL A 25 -13.89 -55.62 -2.07
C VAL A 25 -14.76 -56.25 -0.98
N TYR A 26 -14.79 -57.59 -0.95
CA TYR A 26 -15.48 -58.35 0.10
C TYR A 26 -14.82 -58.09 1.47
N LYS A 27 -15.64 -57.90 2.51
CA LYS A 27 -15.17 -57.60 3.87
C LYS A 27 -15.67 -58.56 4.94
N GLY A 28 -16.77 -59.25 4.71
CA GLY A 28 -17.32 -60.24 5.65
C GLY A 28 -18.78 -60.52 5.37
N GLY A 29 -19.29 -61.63 5.89
CA GLY A 29 -20.72 -61.97 5.89
C GLY A 29 -21.25 -62.06 7.32
N GLY A 30 -22.57 -61.95 7.48
CA GLY A 30 -23.22 -61.95 8.80
C GLY A 30 -22.62 -60.88 9.72
N GLU A 31 -22.37 -61.24 10.98
CA GLU A 31 -21.86 -60.37 12.05
C GLU A 31 -20.54 -59.66 11.70
N ILE A 32 -19.60 -60.33 11.01
CA ILE A 32 -18.34 -59.70 10.57
C ILE A 32 -18.62 -58.57 9.57
N GLY A 33 -19.59 -58.77 8.67
CA GLY A 33 -20.03 -57.74 7.75
C GLY A 33 -20.65 -56.54 8.47
N GLU A 34 -21.40 -56.79 9.55
CA GLU A 34 -22.06 -55.76 10.35
C GLU A 34 -21.03 -54.89 11.07
N LEU A 35 -20.05 -55.53 11.70
CA LEU A 35 -18.92 -54.85 12.34
C LEU A 35 -18.17 -53.93 11.36
N PHE A 36 -17.90 -54.38 10.13
CA PHE A 36 -17.26 -53.54 9.10
C PHE A 36 -18.15 -52.39 8.61
N ALA A 37 -19.47 -52.57 8.59
CA ALA A 37 -20.42 -51.51 8.27
C ALA A 37 -20.39 -50.43 9.36
N GLU A 38 -20.44 -50.82 10.63
CA GLU A 38 -20.36 -49.92 11.78
C GLU A 38 -19.04 -49.13 11.79
N ILE A 39 -17.90 -49.79 11.60
CA ILE A 39 -16.58 -49.12 11.47
C ILE A 39 -16.59 -48.13 10.30
N SER A 40 -17.22 -48.46 9.18
CA SER A 40 -17.29 -47.57 8.02
C SER A 40 -18.17 -46.36 8.28
N GLU A 41 -19.28 -46.53 9.01
CA GLU A 41 -20.14 -45.44 9.44
C GLU A 41 -19.44 -44.53 10.45
N PHE A 42 -18.79 -45.11 11.47
CA PHE A 42 -17.97 -44.36 12.43
C PHE A 42 -16.88 -43.54 11.72
N ASN A 43 -16.16 -44.12 10.77
CA ASN A 43 -15.15 -43.39 10.00
C ASN A 43 -15.76 -42.27 9.14
N ARG A 44 -16.97 -42.48 8.57
CA ARG A 44 -17.67 -41.45 7.80
C ARG A 44 -18.12 -40.30 8.70
N THR A 45 -18.66 -40.59 9.88
CA THR A 45 -19.11 -39.58 10.83
C THR A 45 -17.92 -38.78 11.38
N THR A 46 -16.82 -39.45 11.75
CA THR A 46 -15.57 -38.78 12.17
C THR A 46 -15.03 -37.88 11.06
N ARG A 47 -14.94 -38.35 9.81
CA ARG A 47 -14.52 -37.51 8.67
C ARG A 47 -15.49 -36.38 8.36
N ARG A 48 -16.78 -36.54 8.65
CA ARG A 48 -17.76 -35.46 8.51
C ARG A 48 -17.50 -34.39 9.57
N LYS A 49 -17.36 -34.79 10.84
CA LYS A 49 -17.05 -33.89 11.96
C LYS A 49 -15.74 -33.12 11.73
N LEU A 50 -14.67 -33.81 11.30
CA LEU A 50 -13.40 -33.16 10.99
C LEU A 50 -13.51 -32.15 9.84
N ARG A 51 -14.27 -32.46 8.79
CA ARG A 51 -14.51 -31.52 7.69
C ARG A 51 -15.36 -30.32 8.12
N GLU A 52 -16.34 -30.54 8.97
CA GLU A 52 -17.20 -29.49 9.50
C GLU A 52 -16.39 -28.53 10.39
N ALA A 53 -15.53 -29.06 11.25
CA ALA A 53 -14.59 -28.26 12.03
C ALA A 53 -13.62 -27.47 11.14
N ASP A 54 -13.00 -28.10 10.13
CA ASP A 54 -12.10 -27.44 9.18
C ASP A 54 -12.80 -26.29 8.41
N LEU A 55 -14.06 -26.46 8.01
CA LEU A 55 -14.85 -25.40 7.38
C LEU A 55 -15.16 -24.25 8.35
N HIS A 56 -15.44 -24.55 9.61
CA HIS A 56 -15.65 -23.54 10.64
C HIS A 56 -14.37 -22.73 10.91
N ASP A 57 -13.21 -23.40 10.94
CA ASP A 57 -11.92 -22.74 11.09
C ASP A 57 -11.60 -21.84 9.88
N VAL A 58 -11.99 -22.25 8.66
CA VAL A 58 -11.93 -21.41 7.45
C VAL A 58 -12.77 -20.15 7.60
N GLU A 59 -14.01 -20.26 8.09
CA GLU A 59 -14.90 -19.11 8.27
C GLU A 59 -14.33 -18.12 9.28
N HIS A 60 -13.89 -18.61 10.45
CA HIS A 60 -13.24 -17.80 11.47
C HIS A 60 -12.00 -17.07 10.95
N PHE A 61 -11.11 -17.79 10.25
CA PHE A 61 -9.95 -17.17 9.64
C PHE A 61 -10.34 -16.05 8.68
N GLN A 62 -11.34 -16.26 7.82
CA GLN A 62 -11.78 -15.24 6.88
C GLN A 62 -12.40 -14.01 7.54
N GLU A 63 -13.13 -14.20 8.65
CA GLU A 63 -13.69 -13.11 9.44
C GLU A 63 -12.60 -12.28 10.09
N GLU A 64 -11.64 -12.93 10.74
CA GLU A 64 -10.49 -12.27 11.35
C GLU A 64 -9.71 -11.44 10.30
N GLN A 65 -9.53 -11.98 9.09
CA GLN A 65 -8.89 -11.26 7.98
C GLN A 65 -9.72 -10.06 7.47
N ARG A 66 -11.05 -10.10 7.59
CA ARG A 66 -11.94 -8.95 7.26
C ARG A 66 -11.85 -7.86 8.33
N GLU A 67 -11.86 -8.24 9.60
CA GLU A 67 -11.78 -7.33 10.74
C GLU A 67 -10.48 -6.53 10.77
N LEU A 68 -9.36 -7.15 10.37
CA LEU A 68 -8.09 -6.44 10.19
C LEU A 68 -8.19 -5.23 9.24
N GLY A 69 -9.20 -5.17 8.36
CA GLY A 69 -9.48 -4.03 7.49
C GLY A 69 -8.42 -3.78 6.41
N PHE A 70 -7.38 -4.62 6.34
CA PHE A 70 -6.18 -4.41 5.51
C PHE A 70 -6.49 -4.30 4.02
N ASP A 71 -7.40 -5.14 3.50
CA ASP A 71 -7.82 -5.08 2.09
C ASP A 71 -8.49 -3.73 1.74
N SER A 72 -9.21 -3.12 2.68
CA SER A 72 -9.83 -1.80 2.49
C SER A 72 -8.79 -0.69 2.43
N PHE A 73 -7.77 -0.75 3.29
CA PHE A 73 -6.66 0.19 3.30
C PHE A 73 -5.84 0.08 2.00
N HIS A 74 -5.46 -1.14 1.63
CA HIS A 74 -4.74 -1.42 0.39
C HIS A 74 -5.47 -0.88 -0.84
N ARG A 75 -6.79 -1.09 -0.91
CA ARG A 75 -7.61 -0.61 -2.03
C ARG A 75 -7.67 0.91 -2.08
N ARG A 76 -7.83 1.59 -0.94
CA ARG A 76 -7.85 3.06 -0.87
C ARG A 76 -6.52 3.67 -1.33
N VAL A 77 -5.39 3.17 -0.82
CA VAL A 77 -4.06 3.63 -1.23
C VAL A 77 -3.79 3.32 -2.71
N GLU A 78 -4.22 2.17 -3.21
CA GLU A 78 -4.07 1.84 -4.64
C GLU A 78 -4.88 2.79 -5.53
N ASN A 79 -6.10 3.12 -5.16
CA ASN A 79 -6.94 4.04 -5.93
C ASN A 79 -6.34 5.44 -5.97
N LEU A 80 -5.80 5.93 -4.84
CA LEU A 80 -5.14 7.23 -4.78
C LEU A 80 -3.87 7.26 -5.64
N ALA A 81 -3.02 6.23 -5.53
CA ALA A 81 -1.83 6.11 -6.37
C ALA A 81 -2.19 5.98 -7.86
N ARG A 82 -3.27 5.25 -8.19
CA ARG A 82 -3.77 5.13 -9.56
C ARG A 82 -4.20 6.48 -10.13
N ALA A 83 -5.01 7.24 -9.40
CA ALA A 83 -5.47 8.56 -9.81
C ALA A 83 -4.28 9.51 -10.06
N ALA A 84 -3.28 9.51 -9.16
CA ALA A 84 -2.07 10.32 -9.32
C ALA A 84 -1.25 9.92 -10.57
N LEU A 85 -1.09 8.61 -10.83
CA LEU A 85 -0.37 8.10 -11.99
C LEU A 85 -1.11 8.37 -13.31
N GLU A 86 -2.44 8.26 -13.32
CA GLU A 86 -3.28 8.59 -14.47
C GLU A 86 -3.23 10.08 -14.80
N ALA A 87 -3.29 10.96 -13.78
CA ALA A 87 -3.09 12.39 -13.94
C ALA A 87 -1.70 12.74 -14.53
N ALA A 88 -0.67 11.96 -14.18
CA ALA A 88 0.67 12.07 -14.75
C ALA A 88 0.82 11.43 -16.16
N GLY A 89 -0.26 10.93 -16.76
CA GLY A 89 -0.27 10.37 -18.12
C GLY A 89 0.24 8.91 -18.23
N TYR A 90 0.27 8.17 -17.12
CA TYR A 90 0.58 6.75 -17.09
C TYR A 90 -0.69 5.91 -17.21
N ARG A 91 -0.60 4.77 -17.90
CA ARG A 91 -1.68 3.77 -17.96
C ARG A 91 -1.19 2.41 -17.48
N ARG A 92 -2.06 1.65 -16.83
CA ARG A 92 -1.77 0.24 -16.48
C ARG A 92 -2.02 -0.65 -17.70
N HIS A 93 -0.97 -1.24 -18.26
CA HIS A 93 -1.05 -2.29 -19.26
C HIS A 93 -1.27 -3.64 -18.57
N LYS A 94 -2.29 -4.39 -19.01
CA LYS A 94 -2.71 -5.72 -18.53
C LYS A 94 -2.23 -6.08 -17.11
N ARG A 95 -3.03 -5.70 -16.12
CA ARG A 95 -2.96 -6.13 -14.70
C ARG A 95 -1.68 -5.83 -13.90
N SER A 96 -0.59 -5.29 -14.47
CA SER A 96 0.65 -5.12 -13.67
C SER A 96 1.62 -4.01 -14.08
N GLU A 97 1.64 -3.54 -15.33
CA GLU A 97 2.70 -2.61 -15.77
C GLU A 97 2.20 -1.19 -16.05
N TRP A 98 2.72 -0.21 -15.33
CA TRP A 98 2.51 1.20 -15.65
C TRP A 98 3.38 1.61 -16.84
N ARG A 99 2.75 2.12 -17.91
CA ARG A 99 3.40 2.58 -19.14
C ARG A 99 2.95 4.00 -19.46
N LYS A 100 3.90 4.88 -19.81
CA LYS A 100 3.61 6.26 -20.23
C LYS A 100 2.93 6.26 -21.61
N ARG A 101 1.91 7.09 -21.82
CA ARG A 101 1.28 7.28 -23.14
C ARG A 101 2.32 7.90 -24.08
N ARG A 102 2.66 7.24 -25.20
CA ARG A 102 3.39 7.91 -26.28
C ARG A 102 2.42 8.91 -26.90
N MET A 103 2.67 10.20 -26.76
CA MET A 103 1.96 11.18 -27.58
C MET A 103 2.40 10.97 -29.03
N PRO A 104 1.48 11.00 -30.01
CA PRO A 104 1.91 11.14 -31.40
C PRO A 104 2.72 12.43 -31.49
N ARG A 105 3.92 12.38 -32.08
CA ARG A 105 4.66 13.61 -32.44
C ARG A 105 3.69 14.42 -33.28
N SER A 106 3.25 15.58 -32.78
CA SER A 106 2.61 16.56 -33.65
C SER A 106 3.60 16.82 -34.77
N LYS A 107 3.22 16.48 -36.01
CA LYS A 107 3.91 17.05 -37.16
C LYS A 107 3.70 18.55 -37.01
N ALA A 108 4.78 19.28 -36.75
CA ALA A 108 4.79 20.72 -36.83
C ALA A 108 4.34 21.07 -38.25
N THR A 109 3.05 21.36 -38.40
CA THR A 109 2.52 21.93 -39.62
C THR A 109 2.64 23.42 -39.38
N THR A 110 3.72 23.97 -39.92
CA THR A 110 3.91 25.42 -40.05
C THR A 110 2.71 25.96 -40.82
N THR A 111 1.75 26.52 -40.10
CA THR A 111 0.76 27.43 -40.66
C THR A 111 0.52 28.49 -39.61
N ALA A 112 1.16 29.64 -39.82
CA ALA A 112 0.92 30.84 -39.05
C ALA A 112 -0.54 31.25 -39.20
N PRO A 113 -1.24 31.66 -38.12
CA PRO A 113 -2.48 32.38 -38.27
C PRO A 113 -2.17 33.86 -38.50
N ALA A 114 -2.70 34.36 -39.60
CA ALA A 114 -2.72 35.76 -39.97
C ALA A 114 -3.46 36.60 -38.92
N VAL A 115 -2.94 37.81 -38.74
CA VAL A 115 -3.57 38.90 -38.00
C VAL A 115 -4.90 39.24 -38.67
N ALA A 116 -6.00 39.11 -37.93
CA ALA A 116 -7.26 39.72 -38.29
C ALA A 116 -7.90 40.28 -37.02
N SER A 117 -7.89 41.61 -36.95
CA SER A 117 -8.67 42.43 -36.03
C SER A 117 -10.17 42.16 -36.23
N SER A 118 -10.92 41.95 -35.16
CA SER A 118 -12.36 42.23 -35.15
C SER A 118 -12.76 42.85 -33.82
N SER A 119 -13.14 44.11 -33.92
CA SER A 119 -13.78 44.96 -32.93
C SER A 119 -15.09 44.39 -32.40
N ALA A 120 -15.32 44.65 -31.11
CA ALA A 120 -16.57 44.97 -30.42
C ALA A 120 -17.88 44.28 -30.86
N SER A 121 -18.43 43.48 -29.95
CA SER A 121 -19.88 43.37 -29.73
C SER A 121 -20.13 43.16 -28.24
N ALA A 122 -20.67 44.19 -27.59
CA ALA A 122 -21.25 44.12 -26.26
C ALA A 122 -22.45 43.14 -26.28
N GLY A 123 -22.54 42.31 -25.26
CA GLY A 123 -23.63 41.35 -25.04
C GLY A 123 -23.50 40.78 -23.65
N GLU A 124 -24.32 41.30 -22.74
CA GLU A 124 -24.41 40.99 -21.32
C GLU A 124 -24.59 39.49 -21.00
N GLN A 125 -24.19 39.18 -19.76
CA GLN A 125 -24.51 38.00 -18.94
C GLN A 125 -23.57 36.79 -19.00
N LYS A 126 -22.71 36.68 -17.96
CA LYS A 126 -22.57 35.49 -17.09
C LYS A 126 -21.72 35.76 -15.83
N GLY A 127 -22.10 36.77 -15.04
CA GLY A 127 -21.45 37.10 -13.75
C GLY A 127 -21.79 36.18 -12.56
N GLY A 128 -22.40 35.02 -12.79
CA GLY A 128 -22.86 34.12 -11.71
C GLY A 128 -21.89 33.01 -11.33
N GLN A 129 -20.99 32.58 -12.23
CA GLN A 129 -20.05 31.47 -11.95
C GLN A 129 -18.74 31.97 -11.34
N ASP A 130 -18.25 33.14 -11.77
CA ASP A 130 -17.03 33.74 -11.24
C ASP A 130 -17.18 34.21 -9.79
N PHE A 131 -18.37 34.70 -9.42
CA PHE A 131 -18.66 35.11 -8.04
C PHE A 131 -18.76 33.90 -7.11
N SER A 132 -19.29 32.76 -7.58
CA SER A 132 -19.40 31.54 -6.78
C SER A 132 -18.04 30.89 -6.53
N LEU A 133 -17.13 30.90 -7.51
CA LEU A 133 -15.74 30.46 -7.36
C LEU A 133 -14.91 31.40 -6.47
N ALA A 134 -15.10 32.72 -6.59
CA ALA A 134 -14.41 33.69 -5.75
C ALA A 134 -14.90 33.64 -4.30
N VAL A 135 -16.21 33.49 -4.07
CA VAL A 135 -16.78 33.28 -2.73
C VAL A 135 -16.31 31.95 -2.15
N ALA A 136 -16.33 30.85 -2.91
CA ALA A 136 -15.81 29.56 -2.44
C ALA A 136 -14.31 29.62 -2.09
N ALA A 137 -13.49 30.31 -2.89
CA ALA A 137 -12.07 30.50 -2.62
C ALA A 137 -11.83 31.40 -1.38
N SER A 138 -12.62 32.46 -1.20
CA SER A 138 -12.57 33.32 -0.01
C SER A 138 -13.03 32.58 1.25
N THR A 139 -14.07 31.76 1.14
CA THR A 139 -14.57 30.92 2.25
C THR A 139 -13.54 29.86 2.62
N ALA A 140 -12.92 29.19 1.64
CA ALA A 140 -11.86 28.21 1.86
C ALA A 140 -10.60 28.82 2.48
N ALA A 141 -10.20 30.02 2.07
CA ALA A 141 -9.06 30.73 2.69
C ALA A 141 -9.35 31.12 4.15
N THR A 142 -10.59 31.52 4.45
CA THR A 142 -11.04 31.83 5.82
C THR A 142 -11.07 30.57 6.68
N GLU A 143 -11.54 29.46 6.11
CA GLU A 143 -11.61 28.16 6.76
C GLU A 143 -10.21 27.56 7.00
N GLU A 144 -9.28 27.70 6.06
CA GLU A 144 -7.88 27.26 6.23
C GLU A 144 -7.15 28.05 7.33
N THR A 145 -7.43 29.36 7.44
CA THR A 145 -6.88 30.22 8.49
C THR A 145 -7.43 29.83 9.87
N ARG A 146 -8.75 29.59 9.95
CA ARG A 146 -9.41 29.10 11.17
C ARG A 146 -8.86 27.74 11.60
N ASN A 147 -8.69 26.82 10.65
CA ASN A 147 -8.15 25.48 10.89
C ASN A 147 -6.70 25.54 11.39
N ARG A 148 -5.85 26.44 10.84
CA ARG A 148 -4.48 26.70 11.35
C ARG A 148 -4.48 27.22 12.77
N GLN A 149 -5.35 28.17 13.10
CA GLN A 149 -5.49 28.66 14.47
C GLN A 149 -5.90 27.54 15.43
N THR A 150 -6.84 26.70 15.01
CA THR A 150 -7.32 25.54 15.77
C THR A 150 -6.17 24.56 16.07
N LEU A 151 -5.29 24.30 15.10
CA LEU A 151 -4.09 23.49 15.29
C LEU A 151 -3.10 24.14 16.27
N THR A 152 -2.89 25.45 16.19
CA THR A 152 -2.04 26.18 17.14
C THR A 152 -2.59 26.03 18.56
N ASP A 153 -3.88 26.30 18.75
CA ASP A 153 -4.55 26.18 20.05
C ASP A 153 -4.47 24.75 20.59
N PHE A 154 -4.61 23.74 19.73
CA PHE A 154 -4.46 22.32 20.08
C PHE A 154 -3.05 21.99 20.60
N VAL A 155 -2.00 22.48 19.92
CA VAL A 155 -0.60 22.16 20.26
C VAL A 155 -0.11 22.95 21.48
N THR A 156 -0.63 24.14 21.73
CA THR A 156 -0.22 25.01 22.84
C THR A 156 -1.07 24.86 24.10
N MET A 157 -2.09 24.00 24.07
CA MET A 157 -3.00 23.77 25.20
C MET A 157 -2.28 23.14 26.40
N PRO A 158 -2.57 23.57 27.64
CA PRO A 158 -2.08 22.89 28.84
C PRO A 158 -2.54 21.41 28.89
N GLU A 159 -1.68 20.51 29.37
CA GLU A 159 -1.94 19.06 29.39
C GLU A 159 -3.24 18.70 30.14
N ASP A 160 -3.53 19.37 31.26
CA ASP A 160 -4.71 19.09 32.07
C ASP A 160 -6.02 19.45 31.34
N GLU A 161 -6.04 20.60 30.66
CA GLU A 161 -7.18 21.03 29.83
C GLU A 161 -7.34 20.12 28.61
N PHE A 162 -6.20 19.69 28.03
CA PHE A 162 -6.18 18.75 26.93
C PHE A 162 -6.80 17.39 27.32
N GLN A 163 -6.41 16.82 28.46
CA GLN A 163 -6.98 15.55 28.95
C GLN A 163 -8.48 15.66 29.26
N GLN A 164 -8.93 16.81 29.77
CA GLN A 164 -10.34 17.05 30.03
C GLN A 164 -11.16 17.06 28.72
N ARG A 165 -10.70 17.77 27.70
CA ARG A 165 -11.34 17.77 26.38
C ARG A 165 -11.29 16.40 25.70
N LEU A 166 -10.19 15.66 25.88
CA LEU A 166 -10.09 14.29 25.37
C LEU A 166 -11.11 13.36 26.05
N GLY A 167 -11.43 13.59 27.32
CA GLY A 167 -12.52 12.93 28.04
C GLY A 167 -13.89 13.21 27.40
N LEU A 168 -14.21 14.50 27.20
CA LEU A 168 -15.47 14.94 26.57
C LEU A 168 -15.63 14.39 25.14
N ALA A 169 -14.56 14.37 24.36
CA ALA A 169 -14.56 13.80 23.02
C ALA A 169 -14.86 12.30 23.01
N LYS A 170 -14.34 11.54 23.99
CA LYS A 170 -14.63 10.10 24.15
C LYS A 170 -16.08 9.83 24.55
N GLU A 171 -16.69 10.76 25.27
CA GLU A 171 -18.10 10.73 25.66
C GLU A 171 -19.04 11.15 24.51
N GLY A 172 -18.48 11.64 23.39
CA GLY A 172 -19.22 11.95 22.17
C GLY A 172 -19.62 13.42 22.01
N ASP A 173 -18.98 14.34 22.73
CA ASP A 173 -19.23 15.78 22.56
C ASP A 173 -18.88 16.25 21.13
N LEU A 174 -19.90 16.71 20.40
CA LEU A 174 -19.79 17.03 18.98
C LEU A 174 -18.96 18.29 18.72
N GLU A 175 -18.97 19.26 19.63
CA GLU A 175 -18.17 20.49 19.49
C GLU A 175 -16.68 20.20 19.64
N THR A 176 -16.32 19.42 20.67
CA THR A 176 -14.94 18.97 20.84
C THR A 176 -14.50 18.08 19.67
N LEU A 177 -15.37 17.22 19.15
CA LEU A 177 -15.06 16.39 17.98
C LEU A 177 -14.86 17.21 16.69
N ASP A 178 -15.66 18.24 16.42
CA ASP A 178 -15.45 19.15 15.28
C ASP A 178 -14.13 19.93 15.42
N TRP A 179 -13.84 20.42 16.63
CA TRP A 179 -12.58 21.09 16.94
C TRP A 179 -11.37 20.17 16.70
N MET A 180 -11.41 18.93 17.21
CA MET A 180 -10.36 17.94 16.97
C MET A 180 -10.23 17.58 15.49
N TYR A 181 -11.37 17.42 14.78
CA TYR A 181 -11.38 17.13 13.35
C TYR A 181 -10.70 18.22 12.53
N ARG A 182 -10.96 19.50 12.83
CA ARG A 182 -10.28 20.65 12.20
C ARG A 182 -8.80 20.68 12.51
N ALA A 183 -8.40 20.44 13.75
CA ALA A 183 -6.99 20.35 14.12
C ALA A 183 -6.27 19.23 13.33
N PHE A 184 -6.89 18.05 13.21
CA PHE A 184 -6.36 16.92 12.44
C PHE A 184 -6.25 17.21 10.93
N LEU A 185 -7.22 17.92 10.35
CA LEU A 185 -7.21 18.31 8.93
C LEU A 185 -6.03 19.20 8.56
N THR A 186 -5.56 20.01 9.51
CA THR A 186 -4.52 21.03 9.26
C THR A 186 -3.13 20.57 9.66
N ASP A 187 -3.03 19.41 10.30
CA ASP A 187 -1.77 18.84 10.72
C ASP A 187 -0.88 18.55 9.50
N PRO A 188 0.23 19.29 9.32
CA PRO A 188 1.05 19.22 8.12
C PRO A 188 1.75 17.85 7.96
N VAL A 189 1.85 17.07 9.04
CA VAL A 189 2.51 15.75 9.06
C VAL A 189 1.51 14.62 9.31
N GLY A 190 0.30 14.92 9.78
CA GLY A 190 -0.71 13.94 10.19
C GLY A 190 -0.36 13.25 11.53
N LYS A 191 0.63 13.78 12.27
CA LYS A 191 1.15 13.23 13.52
C LYS A 191 0.12 13.25 14.65
N LEU A 192 -0.71 14.27 14.78
CA LEU A 192 -1.84 14.36 15.71
C LEU A 192 -2.92 13.32 15.38
N ALA A 193 -3.26 13.15 14.10
CA ALA A 193 -4.17 12.09 13.68
C ALA A 193 -3.55 10.69 13.87
N GLU A 194 -2.23 10.56 13.92
CA GLU A 194 -1.54 9.31 14.29
C GLU A 194 -1.47 9.08 15.81
N ILE A 195 -1.30 10.13 16.60
CA ILE A 195 -1.23 10.07 18.06
C ILE A 195 -2.61 9.83 18.67
N TYR A 196 -3.63 10.53 18.16
CA TYR A 196 -4.98 10.54 18.74
C TYR A 196 -6.01 9.84 17.87
N GLY A 197 -5.79 9.80 16.56
CA GLY A 197 -6.65 9.09 15.63
C GLY A 197 -6.28 7.61 15.56
N ALA A 198 -7.32 6.81 15.48
CA ALA A 198 -7.23 5.38 15.22
C ALA A 198 -6.83 5.17 13.75
N SER A 199 -5.61 5.55 13.34
CA SER A 199 -5.11 5.25 12.00
C SER A 199 -5.24 3.75 11.78
N ALA A 200 -6.13 3.35 10.86
CA ALA A 200 -6.40 1.93 10.61
C ALA A 200 -5.10 1.18 10.31
N ALA A 201 -4.14 1.83 9.62
CA ALA A 201 -2.82 1.28 9.37
C ALA A 201 -2.00 1.06 10.66
N LYS A 202 -2.01 2.00 11.61
CA LYS A 202 -1.31 1.86 12.90
C LYS A 202 -2.00 0.85 13.84
N GLN A 203 -3.32 0.79 13.83
CA GLN A 203 -4.06 -0.25 14.54
C GLN A 203 -3.73 -1.65 13.98
N THR A 204 -3.80 -1.81 12.66
CA THR A 204 -3.40 -3.06 11.99
C THR A 204 -1.94 -3.40 12.29
N GLU A 205 -1.03 -2.43 12.26
CA GLU A 205 0.39 -2.61 12.63
C GLU A 205 0.51 -3.20 14.05
N ARG A 206 -0.17 -2.61 15.04
CA ARG A 206 -0.14 -3.11 16.42
C ARG A 206 -0.67 -4.54 16.53
N ILE A 207 -1.77 -4.85 15.85
CA ILE A 207 -2.35 -6.21 15.85
C ILE A 207 -1.38 -7.20 15.20
N LEU A 208 -0.79 -6.88 14.05
CA LEU A 208 0.14 -7.77 13.35
C LEU A 208 1.44 -7.96 14.14
N VAL A 209 1.96 -6.90 14.78
CA VAL A 209 3.10 -7.00 15.68
C VAL A 209 2.80 -7.94 16.84
N TYR A 210 1.62 -7.81 17.45
CA TYR A 210 1.17 -8.72 18.51
C TYR A 210 1.11 -10.18 18.02
N ARG A 211 0.56 -10.43 16.82
CA ARG A 211 0.49 -11.78 16.24
C ARG A 211 1.86 -12.42 16.01
N ILE A 212 2.84 -11.62 15.58
CA ILE A 212 4.19 -12.12 15.30
C ILE A 212 4.94 -12.37 16.62
N ALA A 213 5.04 -11.34 17.45
CA ALA A 213 5.91 -11.32 18.63
C ALA A 213 5.27 -11.91 19.90
N GLY A 214 3.96 -12.14 19.92
CA GLY A 214 3.26 -12.55 21.15
C GLY A 214 3.49 -11.51 22.24
N ASP A 215 3.66 -11.94 23.49
CA ASP A 215 3.88 -11.08 24.67
C ASP A 215 5.34 -10.65 24.91
N ASP A 216 6.26 -11.01 24.02
CA ASP A 216 7.65 -10.56 24.10
C ASP A 216 7.74 -9.06 23.75
N GLN A 217 7.91 -8.24 24.78
CA GLN A 217 8.00 -6.79 24.66
C GLN A 217 9.24 -6.33 23.87
N VAL A 218 10.36 -7.06 23.95
CA VAL A 218 11.59 -6.75 23.22
C VAL A 218 11.37 -7.03 21.73
N ALA A 219 10.78 -8.18 21.40
CA ALA A 219 10.44 -8.53 20.02
C ALA A 219 9.43 -7.54 19.42
N ARG A 220 8.38 -7.15 20.17
CA ARG A 220 7.41 -6.12 19.72
C ARG A 220 8.09 -4.79 19.41
N THR A 221 8.93 -4.32 20.33
CA THR A 221 9.64 -3.04 20.17
C THR A 221 10.59 -3.09 18.98
N SER A 222 11.30 -4.20 18.82
CA SER A 222 12.23 -4.42 17.70
C SER A 222 11.50 -4.44 16.35
N LEU A 223 10.34 -5.11 16.28
CA LEU A 223 9.54 -5.20 15.06
C LEU A 223 8.92 -3.85 14.69
N LEU A 224 8.42 -3.08 15.67
CA LEU A 224 7.96 -1.71 15.45
C LEU A 224 9.10 -0.82 14.92
N ALA A 225 10.29 -0.89 15.53
CA ALA A 225 11.46 -0.15 15.09
C ALA A 225 11.88 -0.56 13.66
N GLN A 226 11.80 -1.84 13.32
CA GLN A 226 12.10 -2.34 11.98
C GLN A 226 11.10 -1.83 10.93
N VAL A 227 9.80 -1.84 11.23
CA VAL A 227 8.75 -1.31 10.35
C VAL A 227 8.96 0.19 10.14
N GLU A 228 9.25 0.93 11.19
CA GLU A 228 9.47 2.37 11.11
C GLU A 228 10.75 2.71 10.34
N ARG A 229 11.83 1.95 10.59
CA ARG A 229 13.07 2.08 9.82
C ARG A 229 12.85 1.81 8.33
N MET A 230 12.11 0.75 8.01
CA MET A 230 11.74 0.44 6.64
C MET A 230 10.96 1.59 5.99
N ARG A 231 10.02 2.23 6.69
CA ARG A 231 9.29 3.39 6.17
C ARG A 231 10.21 4.56 5.89
N MET A 232 11.14 4.87 6.79
CA MET A 232 12.11 5.96 6.61
C MET A 232 13.01 5.71 5.39
N ASP A 233 13.59 4.51 5.29
CA ASP A 233 14.45 4.13 4.18
C ASP A 233 13.68 4.12 2.83
N LEU A 234 12.40 3.69 2.85
CA LEU A 234 11.51 3.69 1.68
C LEU A 234 10.88 5.04 1.35
N SER A 235 10.94 6.02 2.24
CA SER A 235 10.45 7.38 1.96
C SER A 235 11.56 8.24 1.36
N GLY A 236 12.79 8.11 1.86
CA GLY A 236 13.90 8.98 1.47
C GLY A 236 13.88 10.32 2.23
N PRO A 237 14.84 11.23 1.96
CA PRO A 237 15.05 12.43 2.77
C PRO A 237 13.98 13.52 2.61
N GLU A 238 13.37 13.65 1.42
CA GLU A 238 12.28 14.61 1.15
C GLU A 238 11.10 13.92 0.45
N PRO A 239 10.32 13.10 1.18
CA PRO A 239 9.25 12.33 0.57
C PRO A 239 8.03 13.22 0.30
N SER A 240 7.47 13.12 -0.90
CA SER A 240 6.13 13.63 -1.18
C SER A 240 5.08 12.93 -0.32
N ALA A 241 3.91 13.56 -0.13
CA ALA A 241 2.82 12.95 0.65
C ALA A 241 2.41 11.57 0.10
N LEU A 242 2.44 11.39 -1.22
CA LEU A 242 2.16 10.11 -1.86
C LEU A 242 3.23 9.05 -1.57
N GLU A 243 4.51 9.43 -1.56
CA GLU A 243 5.61 8.52 -1.23
C GLU A 243 5.54 8.05 0.23
N ARG A 244 5.21 8.94 1.18
CA ARG A 244 5.02 8.56 2.59
C ARG A 244 3.93 7.50 2.75
N VAL A 245 2.77 7.71 2.13
CA VAL A 245 1.64 6.76 2.20
C VAL A 245 1.99 5.43 1.52
N LEU A 246 2.69 5.47 0.39
CA LEU A 246 3.12 4.25 -0.32
C LEU A 246 4.21 3.48 0.44
N ALA A 247 5.17 4.17 1.07
CA ALA A 247 6.16 3.56 1.95
C ALA A 247 5.47 2.90 3.17
N GLY A 248 4.49 3.58 3.77
CA GLY A 248 3.64 3.02 4.82
C GLY A 248 2.90 1.75 4.38
N ARG A 249 2.35 1.74 3.16
CA ARG A 249 1.71 0.56 2.57
C ARG A 249 2.69 -0.59 2.35
N VAL A 250 3.89 -0.32 1.82
CA VAL A 250 4.91 -1.36 1.62
C VAL A 250 5.26 -2.01 2.96
N ALA A 251 5.55 -1.20 3.98
CA ALA A 251 5.91 -1.70 5.30
C ALA A 251 4.77 -2.51 5.96
N LEU A 252 3.52 -2.05 5.86
CA LEU A 252 2.37 -2.80 6.40
C LEU A 252 2.12 -4.12 5.64
N SER A 253 2.33 -4.12 4.32
CA SER A 253 2.18 -5.34 3.51
C SER A 253 3.29 -6.37 3.74
N TRP A 254 4.50 -5.91 4.05
CA TRP A 254 5.60 -6.75 4.50
C TRP A 254 5.26 -7.40 5.85
N LEU A 255 4.78 -6.60 6.81
CA LEU A 255 4.39 -7.10 8.13
C LEU A 255 3.23 -8.10 8.05
N SER A 256 2.23 -7.81 7.21
CA SER A 256 1.09 -8.72 7.00
C SER A 256 1.51 -10.04 6.35
N LEU A 257 2.47 -10.02 5.42
CA LEU A 257 2.99 -11.23 4.80
C LEU A 257 3.66 -12.12 5.85
N HIS A 258 4.57 -11.56 6.65
CA HIS A 258 5.27 -12.33 7.67
C HIS A 258 4.37 -12.82 8.81
N ALA A 259 3.33 -12.06 9.18
CA ALA A 259 2.34 -12.53 10.14
C ALA A 259 1.61 -13.78 9.63
N LEU A 260 1.20 -13.78 8.36
CA LEU A 260 0.51 -14.93 7.74
C LEU A 260 1.44 -16.13 7.55
N GLU A 261 2.68 -15.90 7.09
CA GLU A 261 3.69 -16.95 6.91
C GLU A 261 4.02 -17.62 8.25
N LEU A 262 4.22 -16.83 9.30
CA LEU A 262 4.53 -17.35 10.63
C LEU A 262 3.35 -18.11 11.24
N GLN A 263 2.12 -17.61 11.07
CA GLN A 263 0.91 -18.32 11.50
C GLN A 263 0.80 -19.68 10.80
N PHE A 264 0.96 -19.69 9.47
CA PHE A 264 0.94 -20.92 8.68
C PHE A 264 2.02 -21.90 9.14
N GLU A 265 3.25 -21.46 9.33
CA GLU A 265 4.35 -22.32 9.77
C GLU A 265 4.15 -22.89 11.18
N ARG A 266 3.54 -22.13 12.09
CA ARG A 266 3.19 -22.60 13.45
C ARG A 266 2.11 -23.67 13.42
N GLU A 267 1.12 -23.52 12.54
CA GLU A 267 -0.10 -24.33 12.56
C GLU A 267 -0.11 -25.44 11.50
N LYS A 268 0.77 -25.44 10.50
CA LYS A 268 0.71 -26.34 9.31
C LYS A 268 0.54 -27.83 9.60
N ASN A 269 1.02 -28.31 10.75
CA ASN A 269 0.91 -29.73 11.13
C ASN A 269 -0.43 -30.08 11.77
N THR A 270 -1.20 -29.09 12.22
CA THR A 270 -2.51 -29.23 12.88
C THR A 270 -3.67 -28.73 12.04
N LEU A 271 -3.40 -27.94 10.99
CA LEU A 271 -4.44 -27.40 10.11
C LEU A 271 -5.23 -28.50 9.38
N GLY A 272 -6.54 -28.30 9.30
CA GLY A 272 -7.35 -29.01 8.34
C GLY A 272 -6.99 -28.61 6.89
N PRO A 273 -7.24 -29.51 5.92
CA PRO A 273 -6.82 -29.29 4.53
C PRO A 273 -7.49 -28.06 3.88
N ALA A 274 -8.73 -27.74 4.22
CA ALA A 274 -9.42 -26.58 3.65
C ALA A 274 -8.88 -25.26 4.20
N LEU A 275 -8.58 -25.21 5.51
CA LEU A 275 -7.94 -24.05 6.11
C LEU A 275 -6.53 -23.83 5.57
N ALA A 276 -5.72 -24.90 5.45
CA ALA A 276 -4.38 -24.81 4.87
C ALA A 276 -4.39 -24.20 3.46
N GLU A 277 -5.27 -24.69 2.57
CA GLU A 277 -5.41 -24.15 1.21
C GLU A 277 -5.88 -22.68 1.22
N THR A 278 -6.77 -22.32 2.14
CA THR A 278 -7.27 -20.94 2.29
C THR A 278 -6.14 -19.99 2.73
N MET A 279 -5.32 -20.40 3.70
CA MET A 279 -4.17 -19.63 4.17
C MET A 279 -3.11 -19.47 3.08
N GLU A 280 -2.77 -20.54 2.35
CA GLU A 280 -1.83 -20.46 1.22
C GLU A 280 -2.30 -19.48 0.14
N ARG A 281 -3.58 -19.55 -0.26
CA ARG A 281 -4.16 -18.58 -1.21
C ARG A 281 -4.10 -17.15 -0.68
N ARG A 282 -4.28 -16.95 0.63
CA ARG A 282 -4.16 -15.65 1.28
C ARG A 282 -2.72 -15.14 1.25
N ILE A 283 -1.73 -15.99 1.57
CA ILE A 283 -0.30 -15.66 1.48
C ILE A 283 0.05 -15.23 0.06
N VAL A 284 -0.30 -16.02 -0.97
CA VAL A 284 -0.04 -15.69 -2.38
C VAL A 284 -0.63 -14.33 -2.77
N ARG A 285 -1.86 -14.03 -2.31
CA ARG A 285 -2.49 -12.73 -2.55
C ARG A 285 -1.74 -11.60 -1.85
N THR A 286 -1.33 -11.76 -0.60
CA THR A 286 -0.58 -10.76 0.16
C THR A 286 0.80 -10.52 -0.45
N THR A 287 1.52 -11.57 -0.87
CA THR A 287 2.79 -11.46 -1.61
C THR A 287 2.61 -10.65 -2.89
N ARG A 288 1.53 -10.88 -3.64
CA ARG A 288 1.21 -10.08 -4.83
C ARG A 288 0.96 -8.62 -4.46
N GLN A 289 0.20 -8.35 -3.41
CA GLN A 289 -0.08 -6.98 -2.94
C GLN A 289 1.18 -6.25 -2.49
N PHE A 290 2.10 -6.93 -1.79
CA PHE A 290 3.41 -6.40 -1.41
C PHE A 290 4.23 -6.02 -2.65
N ASN A 291 4.36 -6.94 -3.62
CA ASN A 291 5.08 -6.68 -4.86
C ASN A 291 4.47 -5.54 -5.68
N GLU A 292 3.14 -5.45 -5.74
CA GLU A 292 2.43 -4.35 -6.41
C GLU A 292 2.68 -3.01 -5.70
N ALA A 293 2.74 -2.98 -4.36
CA ALA A 293 3.07 -1.78 -3.59
C ALA A 293 4.51 -1.31 -3.87
N CYS A 294 5.49 -2.22 -3.84
CA CYS A 294 6.89 -1.91 -4.16
C CYS A 294 7.03 -1.31 -5.57
N LYS A 295 6.37 -1.92 -6.57
CA LYS A 295 6.38 -1.42 -7.96
C LYS A 295 5.74 -0.04 -8.07
N THR A 296 4.64 0.20 -7.37
CA THR A 296 3.93 1.49 -7.40
C THR A 296 4.80 2.59 -6.79
N LEU A 297 5.42 2.34 -5.63
CA LEU A 297 6.37 3.27 -5.00
C LEU A 297 7.55 3.59 -5.94
N ALA A 298 8.13 2.57 -6.59
CA ALA A 298 9.22 2.78 -7.54
C ALA A 298 8.80 3.64 -8.75
N VAL A 299 7.58 3.47 -9.27
CA VAL A 299 7.06 4.28 -10.38
C VAL A 299 6.84 5.73 -9.94
N VAL A 300 6.26 5.95 -8.75
CA VAL A 300 6.06 7.29 -8.18
C VAL A 300 7.39 7.98 -7.93
N ARG A 301 8.39 7.29 -7.37
CA ARG A 301 9.75 7.84 -7.20
C ARG A 301 10.36 8.26 -8.53
N ARG A 302 10.23 7.43 -9.57
CA ARG A 302 10.72 7.80 -10.92
C ARG A 302 10.01 9.03 -11.51
N LEU A 303 8.79 9.32 -11.05
CA LEU A 303 8.03 10.50 -11.44
C LEU A 303 8.37 11.74 -10.60
N ALA A 304 8.63 11.54 -9.32
CA ALA A 304 9.00 12.58 -8.36
C ALA A 304 10.47 13.01 -8.49
N VAL A 305 11.34 12.13 -9.01
CA VAL A 305 12.66 12.54 -9.51
C VAL A 305 12.40 13.59 -10.59
N PRO A 306 12.78 14.87 -10.37
CA PRO A 306 12.88 15.81 -11.46
C PRO A 306 13.82 15.11 -12.45
N ALA A 307 13.32 14.84 -13.66
CA ALA A 307 14.19 14.44 -14.75
C ALA A 307 15.40 15.38 -14.67
N ILE A 308 16.55 14.78 -14.42
CA ILE A 308 17.88 15.37 -14.32
C ILE A 308 17.91 16.74 -14.98
N ARG A 309 18.38 17.74 -14.23
CA ARG A 309 18.98 19.02 -14.67
C ARG A 309 19.54 18.99 -16.11
N MET A 310 18.67 18.97 -17.12
CA MET A 310 19.03 18.81 -18.52
C MET A 310 18.23 19.77 -19.39
N PHE A 311 17.99 20.97 -18.84
CA PHE A 311 18.00 22.23 -19.57
C PHE A 311 18.71 23.21 -18.64
N VAL A 312 19.63 24.01 -19.16
CA VAL A 312 20.46 25.00 -18.43
C VAL A 312 21.73 24.45 -17.78
N ALA A 313 22.46 23.61 -18.52
CA ALA A 313 23.93 23.68 -18.56
C ALA A 313 24.42 23.93 -19.99
N GLU A 314 23.66 24.68 -20.80
CA GLU A 314 24.22 25.41 -21.94
C GLU A 314 25.02 26.62 -21.40
N ARG A 315 26.05 26.31 -20.61
CA ARG A 315 27.24 27.15 -20.46
C ARG A 315 28.30 26.55 -21.38
N GLN A 316 28.05 26.58 -22.68
CA GLN A 316 29.16 26.70 -23.63
C GLN A 316 29.48 28.18 -23.75
N VAL A 317 30.35 28.58 -22.85
CA VAL A 317 31.17 29.77 -22.96
C VAL A 317 32.00 29.58 -24.24
N ASN A 318 31.65 30.32 -25.30
CA ASN A 318 32.48 30.41 -26.48
C ASN A 318 33.67 31.32 -26.14
N VAL A 319 34.64 30.79 -25.38
CA VAL A 319 35.94 31.41 -25.15
C VAL A 319 36.98 30.35 -25.44
N LEU A 320 37.42 30.31 -26.71
CA LEU A 320 38.81 30.10 -27.15
C LEU A 320 38.86 30.12 -28.69
N GLY A 321 38.57 31.28 -29.28
CA GLY A 321 39.25 31.70 -30.49
C GLY A 321 40.57 32.35 -30.09
N ARG A 322 41.64 31.54 -30.02
CA ARG A 322 43.00 32.05 -29.76
C ARG A 322 43.42 33.06 -30.85
N PRO A 323 44.36 33.96 -30.50
CA PRO A 323 44.54 35.24 -31.16
C PRO A 323 45.22 35.16 -32.52
N ARG A 324 44.90 36.17 -33.34
CA ARG A 324 45.61 36.52 -34.56
C ARG A 324 47.10 36.77 -34.27
N SER A 325 47.93 36.11 -35.04
CA SER A 325 49.34 36.39 -35.24
C SER A 325 49.55 37.82 -35.74
N SER A 326 50.32 38.62 -35.01
CA SER A 326 51.02 39.79 -35.57
C SER A 326 52.33 40.04 -34.81
N LEU A 327 53.41 39.61 -35.48
CA LEU A 327 54.78 40.17 -35.55
C LEU A 327 55.58 40.47 -34.26
N PRO A 328 56.89 40.10 -34.24
CA PRO A 328 57.78 40.37 -33.11
C PRO A 328 58.36 41.78 -33.21
N GLY A 329 58.24 42.53 -32.12
CA GLY A 329 58.79 43.87 -31.98
C GLY A 329 59.56 44.01 -30.67
N ASN A 330 60.83 43.59 -30.74
CA ASN A 330 61.98 44.25 -30.12
C ASN A 330 62.17 44.25 -28.58
N THR A 331 63.43 43.95 -28.22
CA THR A 331 64.21 44.39 -27.03
C THR A 331 63.74 43.94 -25.63
N SER A 332 64.57 43.59 -24.67
CA SER A 332 65.99 43.24 -24.55
C SER A 332 66.23 42.98 -23.03
N VAL A 333 67.34 42.30 -22.71
CA VAL A 333 68.08 42.37 -21.42
C VAL A 333 67.67 41.49 -20.22
N GLY A 334 68.67 40.71 -19.75
CA GLY A 334 68.91 40.31 -18.35
C GLY A 334 68.57 38.85 -18.04
N SER A 335 69.41 37.85 -18.29
CA SER A 335 70.63 37.47 -17.53
C SER A 335 70.47 37.60 -16.00
N ASN A 336 70.21 36.49 -15.30
CA ASN A 336 71.30 35.85 -14.55
C ASN A 336 70.95 34.47 -14.00
N ARG A 337 72.04 33.71 -13.93
CA ARG A 337 72.29 32.33 -13.53
C ARG A 337 72.49 32.26 -12.01
N THR A 338 72.83 31.07 -11.53
CA THR A 338 73.48 30.67 -10.26
C THR A 338 72.54 30.43 -9.08
N THR A 339 72.20 29.18 -8.75
CA THR A 339 72.97 28.14 -8.01
C THR A 339 73.17 28.44 -6.53
N GLU A 340 72.78 27.43 -5.75
CA GLU A 340 73.46 26.88 -4.57
C GLU A 340 73.17 27.38 -3.15
N ASN A 341 72.98 26.34 -2.32
CA ASN A 341 73.36 26.14 -0.92
C ASN A 341 72.43 26.60 0.20
N GLY A 342 72.18 25.65 1.11
CA GLY A 342 71.47 25.78 2.37
C GLY A 342 70.83 24.45 2.76
#